data_AF-A0A813LWG4-F1
#
_entry.id   AF-A0A813LWG4-F1
#
_cell.length_a   1.000
_cell.length_b   1.000
_cell.length_c   1.000
_cell.angle_alpha   90.00
_cell.angle_beta   90.00
_cell.angle_gamma   90.00
#
_symmetry.space_group_name_H-M   'P 1'
#
loop_
_entity.id
_entity.type
_entity.pdbx_description
1 polymer ?
#
loop_
_entity_poly.entity_id
_entity_poly.type
_entity_poly.pdbx_seq_one_letter_code
_entity_poly.pdbx_strand_id
1 'polypeptide(L)'
;MKKKLAVNGKVVKKNGQCVWIRPKYTKKFTRELPAGKKIIRMGGAQIIDRFWSHLRGFMEFRQVKVGSAQTSVRTRSAQWDYWRRDQDLWVETGKRLKRLAKK
;
A
#
# COMPACT_ATOMS: atom_id res chain seq x y z
N MET A 1 32.14 11.78 10.06
CA MET A 1 30.71 11.88 9.66
C MET A 1 30.48 11.18 8.32
N LYS A 2 29.81 10.02 8.29
CA LYS A 2 29.51 9.31 7.01
C LYS A 2 28.30 9.99 6.34
N LYS A 3 28.52 10.65 5.19
CA LYS A 3 27.46 11.26 4.37
C LYS A 3 26.40 10.19 4.04
N LYS A 4 25.14 10.44 4.41
CA LYS A 4 24.00 9.58 4.08
C LYS A 4 23.84 9.56 2.55
N LEU A 5 24.22 8.44 1.92
CA LEU A 5 24.03 8.23 0.49
C LEU A 5 22.52 8.21 0.20
N ALA A 6 22.12 9.05 -0.76
CA ALA A 6 20.73 9.30 -1.09
C ALA A 6 19.97 8.01 -1.44
N VAL A 7 18.75 7.99 -0.94
CA VAL A 7 17.79 6.88 -0.93
C VAL A 7 17.06 6.81 -2.30
N ASN A 8 16.71 5.60 -2.72
CA ASN A 8 15.82 5.26 -3.84
C ASN A 8 16.36 5.41 -5.28
N GLY A 9 16.98 4.35 -5.82
CA GLY A 9 17.07 4.13 -7.27
C GLY A 9 17.96 5.12 -8.03
N LYS A 10 19.03 5.62 -7.41
CA LYS A 10 20.01 6.52 -8.02
C LYS A 10 21.39 5.88 -8.06
N VAL A 11 22.17 6.22 -9.07
CA VAL A 11 23.60 5.87 -9.14
C VAL A 11 24.35 6.76 -8.14
N VAL A 12 25.16 6.15 -7.28
CA VAL A 12 26.02 6.90 -6.35
C VAL A 12 27.47 6.49 -6.54
N LYS A 13 28.39 7.44 -6.36
CA LYS A 13 29.83 7.16 -6.38
C LYS A 13 30.23 6.65 -4.99
N LYS A 14 30.63 5.38 -4.88
CA LYS A 14 31.12 4.75 -3.65
C LYS A 14 32.56 4.31 -3.87
N ASN A 15 33.49 4.84 -3.08
CA ASN A 15 34.94 4.53 -3.18
C ASN A 15 35.48 4.64 -4.62
N GLY A 16 35.17 5.73 -5.33
CA GLY A 16 35.65 5.97 -6.70
C GLY A 16 34.84 5.28 -7.81
N GLN A 17 34.03 4.25 -7.49
CA GLN A 17 33.23 3.51 -8.47
C GLN A 17 31.76 3.96 -8.48
N CYS A 18 31.14 3.98 -9.67
CA CYS A 18 29.71 4.26 -9.82
C CYS A 18 28.91 2.97 -9.56
N VAL A 19 28.13 2.95 -8.49
CA VAL A 19 27.34 1.78 -8.09
C VAL A 19 25.85 2.12 -8.12
N TRP A 20 25.06 1.26 -8.78
CA TRP A 20 23.60 1.35 -8.76
C TRP A 20 23.06 0.80 -7.44
N ILE A 21 22.31 1.62 -6.69
CA ILE A 21 21.67 1.19 -5.45
C ILE A 21 20.25 0.69 -5.76
N ARG A 22 20.01 -0.60 -5.54
CA ARG A 22 18.67 -1.21 -5.66
C ARG A 22 17.67 -0.47 -4.76
N PRO A 23 16.52 -0.02 -5.29
CA PRO A 23 15.50 0.64 -4.49
C PRO A 23 14.93 -0.34 -3.45
N LYS A 24 14.81 0.14 -2.21
CA LYS A 24 14.27 -0.64 -1.09
C LYS A 24 12.85 -0.18 -0.81
N TYR A 25 11.89 -0.93 -1.33
CA TYR A 25 10.45 -0.63 -1.20
C TYR A 25 9.85 -0.98 0.17
N THR A 26 10.63 -1.66 1.03
CA THR A 26 10.17 -2.12 2.33
C THR A 26 10.85 -1.36 3.47
N LYS A 27 10.05 -0.76 4.34
CA LYS A 27 10.53 -0.06 5.55
C LYS A 27 10.41 -1.00 6.74
N LYS A 28 11.44 -1.10 7.57
CA LYS A 28 11.37 -1.82 8.85
C LYS A 28 10.79 -0.85 9.89
N PHE A 29 9.71 -1.24 10.54
CA PHE A 29 9.17 -0.53 11.69
C PHE A 29 9.47 -1.35 12.94
N THR A 30 10.22 -0.75 13.86
CA THR A 30 10.44 -1.30 15.19
C THR A 30 9.46 -0.63 16.14
N ARG A 31 8.65 -1.42 16.83
CA ARG A 31 7.76 -0.95 17.90
C ARG A 31 8.19 -1.60 19.20
N GLU A 32 8.32 -0.79 20.24
CA GLU A 32 8.61 -1.25 21.59
C GLU A 32 7.29 -1.48 22.32
N LEU A 33 7.13 -2.67 22.89
CA LEU A 33 6.00 -3.04 23.73
C LEU A 33 6.21 -2.51 25.16
N PRO A 34 5.13 -2.37 25.96
CA PRO A 34 5.22 -1.89 27.34
C PRO A 34 6.15 -2.71 28.26
N ALA A 35 6.47 -3.96 27.89
CA ALA A 35 7.39 -4.84 28.60
C ALA A 35 8.84 -4.83 28.04
N GLY A 36 9.23 -3.80 27.27
CA GLY A 36 10.56 -3.69 26.67
C GLY A 36 10.83 -4.61 25.47
N LYS A 37 9.89 -5.50 25.11
CA LYS A 37 9.99 -6.37 23.93
C LYS A 37 9.90 -5.54 22.64
N LYS A 38 10.87 -5.71 21.75
CA LYS A 38 10.90 -5.03 20.44
C LYS A 38 10.30 -5.93 19.36
N ILE A 39 9.21 -5.49 18.74
CA ILE A 39 8.64 -6.11 17.56
C ILE A 39 9.17 -5.40 16.32
N ILE A 40 9.87 -6.14 15.46
CA ILE A 40 10.30 -5.66 14.14
C ILE A 40 9.31 -6.18 13.11
N ARG A 41 8.58 -5.28 12.44
CA ARG A 41 7.71 -5.62 11.31
C ARG A 41 8.17 -4.92 10.04
N MET A 42 8.12 -5.64 8.92
CA MET A 42 8.31 -5.06 7.60
C MET A 42 7.01 -4.34 7.22
N GLY A 43 7.03 -3.00 7.20
CA GLY A 43 5.95 -2.19 6.67
C GLY A 43 6.18 -1.90 5.19
N GLY A 44 5.23 -2.33 4.37
CA GLY A 44 5.23 -2.11 2.92
C GLY A 44 4.32 -3.11 2.21
N ALA A 45 4.58 -4.40 2.38
CA ALA A 45 3.78 -5.47 1.78
C ALA A 45 2.51 -5.80 2.59
N GLN A 46 2.53 -5.63 3.92
CA GLN A 46 1.44 -6.05 4.79
C GLN A 46 0.08 -5.43 4.46
N ILE A 47 0.05 -4.20 3.92
CA ILE A 47 -1.20 -3.54 3.50
C ILE A 47 -1.73 -4.20 2.23
N ILE A 48 -0.84 -4.48 1.28
CA ILE A 48 -1.18 -5.15 0.02
C ILE A 48 -1.68 -6.56 0.35
N ASP A 49 -0.95 -7.33 1.14
CA ASP A 49 -1.33 -8.70 1.51
C ASP A 49 -2.69 -8.78 2.23
N ARG A 50 -2.95 -7.84 3.15
CA ARG A 50 -4.24 -7.74 3.84
C ARG A 50 -5.37 -7.36 2.89
N PHE A 51 -5.12 -6.43 1.96
CA PHE A 51 -6.09 -6.09 0.93
C PHE A 51 -6.36 -7.29 0.00
N TRP A 52 -5.33 -8.03 -0.43
CA TRP A 52 -5.50 -9.24 -1.25
C TRP A 52 -6.35 -10.30 -0.55
N SER A 53 -6.19 -10.46 0.77
CA SER A 53 -7.05 -11.36 1.55
C SER A 53 -8.51 -10.93 1.50
N HIS A 54 -8.79 -9.64 1.71
CA HIS A 54 -10.14 -9.08 1.61
C HIS A 54 -10.70 -9.18 0.18
N LEU A 55 -9.89 -8.91 -0.83
CA LEU A 55 -10.26 -8.96 -2.24
C LEU A 55 -10.71 -10.37 -2.65
N ARG A 56 -10.04 -11.42 -2.16
CA ARG A 56 -10.45 -12.81 -2.41
C ARG A 56 -11.84 -13.09 -1.87
N GLY A 57 -12.14 -12.69 -0.63
CA GLY A 57 -13.49 -12.82 -0.08
C GLY A 57 -14.54 -12.01 -0.85
N PHE A 58 -14.18 -10.79 -1.26
CA PHE A 58 -15.08 -9.94 -2.07
C PHE A 58 -15.43 -10.56 -3.45
N MET A 59 -14.54 -11.41 -3.99
CA MET A 59 -14.71 -12.06 -5.29
C MET A 59 -15.10 -13.55 -5.23
N GLU A 60 -15.25 -14.14 -4.05
CA GLU A 60 -15.37 -15.59 -3.85
C GLU A 60 -16.44 -16.26 -4.72
N PHE A 61 -17.62 -15.65 -4.83
CA PHE A 61 -18.74 -16.16 -5.63
C PHE A 61 -18.87 -15.50 -7.02
N ARG A 62 -17.81 -14.86 -7.52
CA ARG A 62 -17.83 -14.09 -8.77
C ARG A 62 -16.93 -14.74 -9.80
N GLN A 63 -17.51 -15.29 -10.87
CA GLN A 63 -16.75 -15.68 -12.05
C GLN A 63 -16.66 -14.48 -13.00
N VAL A 64 -15.47 -13.91 -13.14
CA VAL A 64 -15.20 -12.78 -14.04
C VAL A 64 -13.97 -13.09 -14.87
N LYS A 65 -14.04 -12.80 -16.18
CA LYS A 65 -12.89 -12.96 -17.07
C LYS A 65 -11.72 -12.11 -16.54
N VAL A 66 -10.56 -12.74 -16.38
CA VAL A 66 -9.33 -12.06 -15.96
C VAL A 66 -9.01 -10.93 -16.94
N GLY A 67 -8.65 -9.76 -16.42
CA GLY A 67 -8.36 -8.57 -17.23
C GLY A 67 -9.60 -7.86 -17.81
N SER A 68 -10.82 -8.29 -17.50
CA SER A 68 -12.02 -7.58 -17.93
C SER A 68 -12.20 -6.24 -17.21
N ALA A 69 -12.95 -5.32 -17.85
CA ALA A 69 -13.33 -4.05 -17.22
C ALA A 69 -14.12 -4.26 -15.91
N GLN A 70 -14.96 -5.31 -15.85
CA GLN A 70 -15.69 -5.65 -14.62
C GLN A 70 -14.75 -6.03 -13.48
N THR A 71 -13.69 -6.80 -13.76
CA THR A 71 -12.68 -7.15 -12.75
C THR A 71 -12.00 -5.90 -12.21
N SER A 72 -11.66 -4.94 -13.07
CA SER A 72 -11.06 -3.66 -12.66
C SER A 72 -12.00 -2.82 -11.79
N VAL A 73 -13.28 -2.68 -12.20
CA VAL A 73 -14.29 -1.93 -11.43
C VAL A 73 -14.52 -2.57 -10.06
N ARG A 74 -14.66 -3.89 -10.00
CA ARG A 74 -14.84 -4.64 -8.75
C ARG A 74 -13.63 -4.54 -7.83
N THR A 75 -12.42 -4.65 -8.39
CA THR A 75 -11.19 -4.47 -7.63
C THR A 75 -11.14 -3.07 -7.01
N ARG A 76 -11.54 -2.04 -7.76
CA ARG A 76 -11.62 -0.67 -7.25
C ARG A 76 -12.70 -0.48 -6.20
N SER A 77 -13.84 -1.17 -6.34
CA SER A 77 -14.91 -1.20 -5.34
C SER A 77 -14.45 -1.84 -4.04
N ALA A 78 -13.83 -3.03 -4.10
CA ALA A 78 -13.27 -3.71 -2.94
C ALA A 78 -12.18 -2.86 -2.26
N GLN A 79 -11.40 -2.12 -3.05
CA GLN A 79 -10.39 -1.22 -2.53
C GLN A 79 -11.01 -0.04 -1.76
N TRP A 80 -12.12 0.51 -2.26
CA TRP A 80 -12.88 1.56 -1.58
C TRP A 80 -13.47 1.07 -0.26
N ASP A 81 -14.11 -0.10 -0.28
CA ASP A 81 -14.65 -0.76 0.91
C ASP A 81 -13.57 -1.04 1.97
N TYR A 82 -12.45 -1.64 1.56
CA TYR A 82 -11.33 -1.94 2.44
C TYR A 82 -10.74 -0.71 3.13
N TRP A 83 -10.52 0.39 2.40
CA TRP A 83 -9.95 1.62 2.96
C TRP A 83 -10.90 2.41 3.83
N ARG A 84 -12.21 2.19 3.67
CA ARG A 84 -13.28 2.86 4.42
C ARG A 84 -13.97 1.91 5.39
N ARG A 85 -13.32 0.80 5.71
CA ARG A 85 -13.80 -0.14 6.72
C ARG A 85 -14.05 0.62 8.04
N ASP A 86 -15.18 0.33 8.67
CA ASP A 86 -15.66 0.98 9.90
C ASP A 86 -16.12 2.45 9.74
N GLN A 87 -16.28 2.93 8.50
CA GLN A 87 -16.86 4.25 8.19
C GLN A 87 -18.18 4.11 7.45
N ASP A 88 -19.03 5.13 7.58
CA ASP A 88 -20.23 5.23 6.76
C ASP A 88 -19.85 5.50 5.30
N LEU A 89 -20.03 4.48 4.46
CA LEU A 89 -19.74 4.51 3.03
C LEU A 89 -20.56 5.56 2.27
N TRP A 90 -21.80 5.83 2.69
CA TRP A 90 -22.66 6.83 2.05
C TRP A 90 -22.14 8.24 2.31
N VAL A 91 -21.77 8.54 3.55
CA VAL A 91 -21.18 9.82 3.91
C VAL A 91 -19.88 10.06 3.13
N GLU A 92 -19.02 9.05 3.02
CA GLU A 92 -17.76 9.17 2.27
C GLU A 92 -17.95 9.25 0.76
N THR A 93 -18.97 8.59 0.23
CA THR A 93 -19.36 8.72 -1.18
C THR A 93 -19.88 10.13 -1.47
N GLY A 94 -20.71 10.69 -0.60
CA GLY A 94 -21.19 12.07 -0.69
C GLY A 94 -20.04 13.09 -0.66
N LYS A 95 -19.07 12.92 0.25
CA LYS A 95 -17.85 13.74 0.29
C LYS A 95 -17.05 13.65 -1.02
N ARG A 96 -16.94 12.45 -1.60
CA ARG A 96 -16.25 12.22 -2.87
C ARG A 96 -16.95 12.90 -4.04
N LEU A 97 -18.27 12.80 -4.13
CA LEU A 97 -19.06 13.46 -5.18
C LEU A 97 -18.96 14.98 -5.09
N LYS A 98 -19.09 15.55 -3.88
CA LYS A 98 -18.88 17.00 -3.66
C LYS A 98 -17.50 17.49 -4.10
N ARG A 99 -16.46 16.66 -3.94
CA ARG A 99 -15.10 16.99 -4.40
C ARG A 99 -14.98 16.96 -5.92
N LEU A 100 -15.64 16.01 -6.57
CA LEU A 100 -15.63 15.89 -8.03
C LEU A 100 -16.46 16.99 -8.71
N ALA A 101 -17.56 17.42 -8.09
CA ALA A 101 -18.42 18.48 -8.61
C ALA A 101 -17.83 19.90 -8.45
N LYS A 102 -16.77 20.08 -7.66
CA LYS A 102 -16.04 21.35 -7.51
C LYS A 102 -14.92 21.54 -8.54
N LYS A 103 -14.82 20.67 -9.54
CA LYS A 103 -13.97 20.83 -10.71
C LYS A 103 -14.74 21.53 -11.82
#